data_AF-A0A356TJY2-F1
#
_entry.id   AF-A0A356TJY2-F1
#
_cell.length_a   1.000
_cell.length_b   1.000
_cell.length_c   1.000
_cell.angle_alpha   90.00
_cell.angle_beta   90.00
_cell.angle_gamma   90.00
#
_symmetry.space_group_name_H-M   'P 1'
#
loop_
_entity.id
_entity.type
_entity.pdbx_description
1 polymer ?
#
loop_
_entity_poly.entity_id
_entity_poly.type
_entity_poly.pdbx_seq_one_letter_code
_entity_poly.pdbx_strand_id
1 'polypeptide(L)'
;MMTMFHEGGPSMFGLLCCGLIGNPLALAAVVAAFVTKSKGARIGLGAASLLVGGATLLAGIAAYFYWMNVVEGAVAFADAAMRAQLYERGREEAMNNIWFGAAASFLPLLLGAIGLVRGLLTPPPPPAP
;
A
#
# COMPACT_ATOMS: atom_id res chain seq x y z
N MET A 1 9.25 27.26 15.19
CA MET A 1 10.25 26.23 14.86
C MET A 1 9.52 25.14 14.08
N MET A 2 9.54 25.20 12.74
CA MET A 2 8.92 24.16 11.92
C MET A 2 9.92 23.01 11.79
N THR A 3 9.66 21.90 12.47
CA THR A 3 10.24 20.60 12.15
C THR A 3 9.59 20.09 10.87
N MET A 4 9.92 20.72 9.74
CA MET A 4 9.72 20.07 8.44
C MET A 4 10.81 19.00 8.32
N PHE A 5 10.41 17.83 7.83
CA PHE A 5 11.23 16.65 7.59
C PHE A 5 11.30 15.67 8.77
N HIS A 6 10.21 14.90 8.89
CA HIS A 6 10.08 13.71 9.74
C HIS A 6 9.59 12.59 8.81
N GLU A 7 10.54 11.79 8.32
CA GLU A 7 10.30 10.44 7.78
C GLU A 7 9.31 10.33 6.61
N GLY A 8 9.10 11.36 5.79
CA GLY A 8 8.17 11.29 4.63
C GLY A 8 6.79 11.91 4.85
N GLY A 9 6.58 12.62 5.96
CA GLY A 9 5.41 13.47 6.19
C GLY A 9 4.14 12.73 6.65
N PRO A 10 3.02 13.44 6.88
CA PRO A 10 1.80 12.87 7.45
C PRO A 10 1.16 11.74 6.64
N SER A 11 1.48 11.61 5.35
CA SER A 11 1.03 10.48 4.52
C SER A 11 1.55 9.12 5.00
N MET A 12 2.71 9.09 5.68
CA MET A 12 3.25 7.88 6.30
C MET A 12 2.24 7.21 7.23
N PHE A 13 1.55 7.98 8.07
CA PHE A 13 0.53 7.46 8.98
C PHE A 13 -0.62 6.81 8.22
N GLY A 14 -1.05 7.42 7.10
CA GLY A 14 -2.06 6.84 6.22
C GLY A 14 -1.62 5.48 5.66
N LEU A 15 -0.39 5.39 5.17
CA LEU A 15 0.18 4.14 4.63
C LEU A 15 0.32 3.04 5.71
N LEU A 16 0.73 3.41 6.92
CA LEU A 16 0.80 2.49 8.06
C LEU A 16 -0.60 1.97 8.45
N CYS A 17 -1.60 2.85 8.50
CA CYS A 17 -3.01 2.45 8.72
C CYS A 17 -3.51 1.50 7.61
N CYS A 18 -3.18 1.79 6.35
CA CYS A 18 -3.49 0.90 5.23
C CYS A 18 -2.85 -0.48 5.41
N GLY A 19 -1.60 -0.56 5.88
CA GLY A 19 -0.94 -1.82 6.22
C GLY A 19 -1.61 -2.56 7.38
N LEU A 20 -1.98 -1.85 8.45
CA LEU A 20 -2.68 -2.41 9.61
C LEU A 20 -4.05 -3.02 9.27
N ILE A 21 -4.74 -2.47 8.26
CA ILE A 21 -6.04 -2.99 7.81
C ILE A 21 -5.85 -4.06 6.72
N GLY A 22 -4.94 -3.81 5.77
CA GLY A 22 -4.69 -4.66 4.62
C GLY A 22 -4.09 -6.00 5.01
N ASN A 23 -3.12 -6.03 5.93
CA ASN A 23 -2.44 -7.27 6.29
C ASN A 23 -3.37 -8.31 6.95
N PRO A 24 -4.21 -7.95 7.95
CA PRO A 24 -5.21 -8.87 8.49
C PRO A 24 -6.22 -9.34 7.43
N LEU A 25 -6.65 -8.45 6.54
CA LEU A 25 -7.55 -8.80 5.44
C LEU A 25 -6.91 -9.83 4.49
N ALA A 26 -5.63 -9.66 4.19
CA ALA A 26 -4.85 -10.57 3.36
C ALA A 26 -4.72 -11.96 3.98
N LEU A 27 -4.45 -12.01 5.29
CA LEU A 27 -4.44 -13.26 6.06
C LEU A 27 -5.82 -13.92 6.03
N ALA A 28 -6.89 -13.17 6.25
CA ALA A 28 -8.26 -13.68 6.20
C ALA A 28 -8.61 -14.25 4.81
N ALA A 29 -8.18 -13.58 3.73
CA ALA A 29 -8.37 -14.04 2.36
C ALA A 29 -7.68 -15.38 2.09
N VAL A 30 -6.43 -15.54 2.54
CA VAL A 30 -5.71 -16.81 2.42
C VAL A 30 -6.36 -17.90 3.27
N VAL A 31 -6.66 -17.64 4.54
CA VAL A 31 -7.34 -18.61 5.39
C VAL A 31 -8.66 -19.07 4.74
N ALA A 32 -9.46 -18.14 4.23
CA ALA A 32 -10.70 -18.48 3.53
C ALA A 32 -10.47 -19.37 2.30
N ALA A 33 -9.39 -19.12 1.54
CA ALA A 33 -9.02 -19.91 0.38
C ALA A 33 -8.68 -21.37 0.71
N PHE A 34 -8.19 -21.65 1.92
CA PHE A 34 -7.84 -23.01 2.36
C PHE A 34 -8.92 -23.69 3.20
N VAL A 35 -9.72 -22.92 3.95
CA VAL A 35 -10.62 -23.48 4.99
C VAL A 35 -12.10 -23.38 4.61
N THR A 36 -12.53 -22.29 3.95
CA THR A 36 -13.94 -22.03 3.69
C THR A 36 -14.46 -22.88 2.54
N LYS A 37 -15.68 -23.42 2.63
CA LYS A 37 -16.32 -24.21 1.53
C LYS A 37 -16.96 -23.33 0.43
N SER A 38 -17.27 -22.07 0.74
CA SER A 38 -17.89 -21.11 -0.19
C SER A 38 -16.89 -20.58 -1.21
N LYS A 39 -17.11 -20.88 -2.49
CA LYS A 39 -16.31 -20.33 -3.61
C LYS A 39 -16.38 -18.79 -3.66
N GLY A 40 -17.56 -18.22 -3.43
CA GLY A 40 -17.77 -16.76 -3.43
C GLY A 40 -16.96 -16.06 -2.35
N ALA A 41 -16.86 -16.64 -1.14
CA ALA A 41 -16.06 -16.07 -0.06
C ALA A 41 -14.55 -16.06 -0.39
N ARG A 42 -14.04 -17.12 -1.03
CA ARG A 42 -12.62 -17.20 -1.45
C ARG A 42 -12.27 -16.11 -2.47
N ILE A 43 -13.09 -16.00 -3.52
CA ILE A 43 -12.89 -15.03 -4.60
C ILE A 43 -13.06 -13.60 -4.06
N GLY A 44 -14.13 -13.35 -3.30
CA GLY A 44 -14.45 -12.03 -2.78
C GLY A 44 -13.37 -11.49 -1.84
N LEU A 45 -12.90 -12.29 -0.88
CA LEU A 45 -11.84 -11.88 0.04
C LEU A 45 -10.49 -11.72 -0.68
N GLY A 46 -10.15 -12.61 -1.61
CA GLY A 46 -8.95 -12.48 -2.43
C GLY A 46 -8.94 -11.19 -3.26
N ALA A 47 -10.04 -10.90 -3.96
CA ALA A 47 -10.18 -9.68 -4.74
C ALA A 47 -10.18 -8.42 -3.86
N ALA A 48 -10.85 -8.43 -2.72
CA ALA A 48 -10.85 -7.32 -1.77
C ALA A 48 -9.44 -7.02 -1.24
N SER A 49 -8.68 -8.08 -0.91
CA SER A 49 -7.30 -7.94 -0.47
C SER A 49 -6.40 -7.35 -1.56
N LEU A 50 -6.56 -7.77 -2.82
CA LEU A 50 -5.84 -7.19 -3.96
C LEU A 50 -6.17 -5.71 -4.17
N LEU A 51 -7.46 -5.34 -4.07
CA LEU A 51 -7.88 -3.94 -4.20
C LEU A 51 -7.26 -3.06 -3.12
N VAL A 52 -7.26 -3.53 -1.87
CA VAL A 52 -6.63 -2.80 -0.75
C VAL A 52 -5.12 -2.70 -0.96
N GLY A 53 -4.45 -3.78 -1.38
CA GLY A 53 -3.02 -3.76 -1.70
C GLY A 53 -2.67 -2.78 -2.82
N GLY A 54 -3.39 -2.84 -3.93
CA GLY A 54 -3.19 -1.94 -5.07
C GLY A 54 -3.44 -0.48 -4.70
N ALA A 55 -4.52 -0.18 -3.98
CA ALA A 55 -4.82 1.16 -3.51
C ALA A 55 -3.73 1.69 -2.56
N THR A 56 -3.20 0.84 -1.68
CA THR A 56 -2.12 1.21 -0.75
C THR A 56 -0.83 1.56 -1.48
N LEU A 57 -0.45 0.77 -2.49
CA LEU A 57 0.72 1.05 -3.32
C LEU A 57 0.55 2.37 -4.10
N LEU A 58 -0.62 2.57 -4.72
CA LEU A 58 -0.92 3.80 -5.45
C LEU A 58 -0.92 5.02 -4.52
N ALA A 59 -1.43 4.89 -3.29
CA ALA A 59 -1.38 5.95 -2.30
C ALA A 59 0.07 6.33 -1.94
N GLY A 60 0.99 5.36 -1.82
CA GLY A 60 2.41 5.63 -1.58
C GLY A 60 3.07 6.38 -2.72
N ILE A 61 2.77 6.00 -3.96
CA ILE A 61 3.25 6.68 -5.18
C ILE A 61 2.67 8.10 -5.27
N ALA A 62 1.38 8.27 -5.04
CA ALA A 62 0.73 9.58 -5.08
C ALA A 62 1.28 10.52 -3.99
N ALA A 63 1.52 10.00 -2.78
CA ALA A 63 2.15 10.75 -1.70
C ALA A 63 3.56 11.21 -2.06
N TYR A 64 4.37 10.37 -2.72
CA TYR A 64 5.68 10.80 -3.23
C TYR A 64 5.58 12.02 -4.15
N PHE A 65 4.71 11.97 -5.16
CA PHE A 65 4.56 13.09 -6.09
C PHE A 65 4.03 14.34 -5.39
N TYR A 66 3.11 14.20 -4.45
CA TYR A 66 2.62 15.32 -3.65
C TYR A 66 3.77 15.99 -2.86
N TRP A 67 4.57 15.20 -2.14
CA TRP A 67 5.67 15.75 -1.35
C TRP A 67 6.81 16.30 -2.20
N MET A 68 7.09 15.71 -3.35
CA MET A 68 8.05 16.30 -4.30
C MET A 68 7.62 17.68 -4.76
N ASN A 69 6.33 17.89 -5.06
CA ASN A 69 5.82 19.23 -5.39
C ASN A 69 6.00 20.22 -4.22
N VAL A 70 5.78 19.78 -2.97
CA VAL A 70 6.02 20.61 -1.78
C VAL A 70 7.50 20.96 -1.62
N VAL A 71 8.40 19.99 -1.85
CA VAL A 71 9.86 20.18 -1.79
C VAL A 71 10.31 21.16 -2.86
N GLU A 72 9.86 21.01 -4.11
CA GLU A 72 10.18 21.93 -5.20
C GLU A 72 9.70 23.36 -4.90
N GLY A 73 8.49 23.49 -4.34
CA GLY A 73 7.97 24.77 -3.86
C GLY A 73 8.85 25.38 -2.76
N ALA A 74 9.27 24.59 -1.77
CA ALA A 74 10.10 25.07 -0.66
C ALA A 74 11.53 25.46 -1.11
N VAL A 75 12.14 24.68 -2.01
CA VAL A 75 13.50 24.93 -2.53
C VAL A 75 13.55 26.22 -3.36
N ALA A 76 12.47 26.60 -4.04
CA ALA A 76 12.40 27.85 -4.80
C ALA A 76 12.66 29.09 -3.91
N PHE A 77 12.24 29.06 -2.65
CA PHE A 77 12.42 30.14 -1.69
C PHE A 77 13.69 30.04 -0.84
N ALA A 78 14.45 28.94 -0.98
CA ALA A 78 15.68 28.71 -0.21
C ALA A 78 16.90 29.42 -0.84
N ASP A 79 17.88 29.72 0.01
CA ASP A 79 19.18 30.27 -0.39
C ASP A 79 19.88 29.37 -1.42
N ALA A 80 20.48 29.98 -2.44
CA ALA A 80 21.10 29.28 -3.56
C ALA A 80 22.16 28.24 -3.12
N ALA A 81 22.89 28.52 -2.04
CA ALA A 81 23.89 27.62 -1.48
C ALA A 81 23.29 26.36 -0.83
N MET A 82 22.03 26.39 -0.38
CA MET A 82 21.35 25.30 0.32
C MET A 82 20.36 24.53 -0.56
N ARG A 83 19.97 25.07 -1.71
CA ARG A 83 18.94 24.49 -2.61
C ARG A 83 19.20 23.02 -2.95
N ALA A 84 20.43 22.69 -3.34
CA ALA A 84 20.79 21.33 -3.72
C ALA A 84 20.62 20.34 -2.56
N GLN A 85 21.10 20.71 -1.38
CA GLN A 85 21.02 19.87 -0.19
C GLN A 85 19.57 19.68 0.29
N LEU A 86 18.76 20.74 0.25
CA LEU A 86 17.34 20.67 0.64
C LEU A 86 16.52 19.83 -0.33
N TYR A 87 16.80 19.94 -1.63
CA TYR A 87 16.15 19.12 -2.64
C TYR A 87 16.47 17.64 -2.46
N GLU A 88 17.75 17.30 -2.25
CA GLU A 88 18.19 15.91 -2.09
C GLU A 88 17.56 15.26 -0.85
N ARG A 89 17.64 15.92 0.31
CA ARG A 89 16.97 15.43 1.54
C ARG A 89 15.46 15.34 1.39
N GLY A 90 14.82 16.36 0.82
CA GLY A 90 13.38 16.34 0.60
C GLY A 90 12.94 15.20 -0.32
N ARG A 91 13.75 14.88 -1.34
CA ARG A 91 13.52 13.75 -2.23
C ARG A 91 13.67 12.42 -1.52
N GLU A 92 14.72 12.25 -0.71
CA GLU A 92 14.91 11.03 0.09
C GLU A 92 13.72 10.78 1.02
N GLU A 93 13.22 11.83 1.68
CA GLU A 93 12.04 11.70 2.53
C GLU A 93 10.77 11.39 1.75
N ALA A 94 10.55 12.07 0.62
CA ALA A 94 9.40 11.77 -0.23
C ALA A 94 9.43 10.28 -0.65
N MET A 95 10.61 9.75 -0.98
CA MET A 95 10.81 8.36 -1.41
C MET A 95 10.37 7.34 -0.35
N ASN A 96 10.44 7.68 0.94
CA ASN A 96 9.94 6.80 2.01
C ASN A 96 8.47 6.44 1.80
N ASN A 97 7.63 7.34 1.27
CA ASN A 97 6.23 7.03 1.00
C ASN A 97 6.06 5.87 0.00
N ILE A 98 6.95 5.77 -1.00
CA ILE A 98 6.93 4.64 -1.94
C ILE A 98 7.34 3.36 -1.21
N TRP A 99 8.41 3.40 -0.41
CA TRP A 99 8.89 2.22 0.32
C TRP A 99 7.87 1.70 1.32
N PHE A 100 7.24 2.59 2.10
CA PHE A 100 6.20 2.22 3.04
C PHE A 100 4.92 1.76 2.34
N GLY A 101 4.52 2.43 1.25
CA GLY A 101 3.38 1.98 0.44
C GLY A 101 3.61 0.59 -0.16
N ALA A 102 4.81 0.33 -0.69
CA ALA A 102 5.20 -0.97 -1.20
C ALA A 102 5.21 -2.04 -0.10
N ALA A 103 5.84 -1.76 1.04
CA ALA A 103 5.90 -2.68 2.18
C ALA A 103 4.49 -3.01 2.73
N ALA A 104 3.63 -2.00 2.89
CA ALA A 104 2.26 -2.17 3.36
C ALA A 104 1.36 -2.90 2.35
N SER A 105 1.64 -2.77 1.05
CA SER A 105 0.88 -3.45 -0.02
C SER A 105 1.31 -4.89 -0.27
N PHE A 106 2.51 -5.29 0.16
CA PHE A 106 3.13 -6.56 -0.22
C PHE A 106 2.28 -7.78 0.16
N LEU A 107 1.90 -7.89 1.43
CA LEU A 107 1.09 -9.02 1.92
C LEU A 107 -0.31 -9.04 1.27
N PRO A 108 -1.07 -7.92 1.21
CA PRO A 108 -2.34 -7.86 0.49
C PRO A 108 -2.26 -8.30 -0.97
N LEU A 109 -1.23 -7.86 -1.69
CA LEU A 109 -1.05 -8.23 -3.09
C LEU A 109 -0.72 -9.72 -3.23
N LEU A 110 0.23 -10.23 -2.44
CA LEU A 110 0.68 -11.62 -2.53
C LEU A 110 -0.42 -12.60 -2.08
N LEU A 111 -0.94 -12.41 -0.87
CA LEU A 111 -1.91 -13.31 -0.27
C LEU A 111 -3.29 -13.17 -0.92
N GLY A 112 -3.68 -11.95 -1.31
CA GLY A 112 -4.89 -11.71 -2.10
C GLY A 112 -4.87 -12.45 -3.44
N ALA A 113 -3.73 -12.44 -4.14
CA ALA A 113 -3.55 -13.18 -5.39
C ALA A 113 -3.69 -14.70 -5.17
N ILE A 114 -3.02 -15.25 -4.15
CA ILE A 114 -3.14 -16.67 -3.80
C ILE A 114 -4.59 -17.04 -3.50
N GLY A 115 -5.29 -16.23 -2.70
CA GLY A 115 -6.68 -16.47 -2.34
C GLY A 115 -7.62 -16.43 -3.54
N LEU A 116 -7.43 -15.45 -4.43
CA LEU A 116 -8.21 -15.31 -5.65
C LEU A 116 -7.97 -16.47 -6.63
N VAL A 117 -6.72 -16.78 -6.94
CA VAL A 117 -6.35 -17.88 -7.85
C VAL A 117 -6.91 -19.20 -7.35
N ARG A 118 -6.72 -19.51 -6.07
CA ARG A 118 -7.26 -20.73 -5.47
C ARG A 118 -8.79 -20.76 -5.51
N GLY A 119 -9.45 -19.63 -5.23
CA GLY A 119 -10.90 -19.49 -5.34
C GLY A 119 -11.41 -19.78 -6.75
N LEU A 120 -10.75 -19.22 -7.78
CA LEU A 120 -11.09 -19.42 -9.19
C LEU A 120 -10.90 -20.87 -9.63
N LEU A 121 -9.80 -21.51 -9.21
CA LEU A 121 -9.46 -22.89 -9.56
C LEU A 121 -10.32 -23.94 -8.86
N THR A 122 -11.01 -23.59 -7.76
CA THR A 122 -11.87 -24.58 -7.10
C THR A 122 -13.13 -24.91 -7.92
N PRO A 123 -13.38 -26.21 -8.19
CA PRO A 123 -14.57 -26.64 -8.91
C PRO A 123 -15.84 -26.39 -8.07
N PRO A 124 -16.99 -26.21 -8.73
CA PRO A 124 -18.28 -26.10 -8.04
C PRO A 124 -18.56 -27.37 -7.23
N PRO A 125 -19.29 -27.27 -6.10
CA PRO A 125 -19.69 -28.45 -5.35
C PRO A 125 -20.55 -29.37 -6.24
N PRO A 126 -20.43 -30.71 -6.08
CA PRO A 126 -21.29 -31.64 -6.80
C PRO A 126 -22.77 -31.38 -6.48
N PRO A 127 -23.69 -31.63 -7.43
CA PRO A 127 -25.11 -31.52 -7.18
C PRO A 127 -25.50 -32.41 -5.99
N ALA A 128 -26.33 -31.88 -5.09
CA ALA A 128 -26.86 -32.65 -3.97
C ALA A 128 -27.70 -33.82 -4.51
N PRO A 129 -27.66 -35.00 -3.84
CA PRO A 129 -28.47 -36.16 -4.22
C PRO A 129 -29.97 -35.90 -4.08
#